data_AF-A0AA97HZN9-F1
#
_entry.id   AF-A0AA97HZN9-F1
#
_cell.length_a   1.000
_cell.length_b   1.000
_cell.length_c   1.000
_cell.angle_alpha   90.00
_cell.angle_beta   90.00
_cell.angle_gamma   90.00
#
_symmetry.space_group_name_H-M   'P 1'
#
loop_
_entity.id
_entity.type
_entity.pdbx_description
1 polymer ?
#
loop_
_entity_poly.entity_id
_entity_poly.type
_entity_poly.pdbx_seq_one_letter_code
_entity_poly.pdbx_strand_id
1 'polypeptide(L)'
;MKAIGAIVAASALLMATWVGAQESDPAPTQDEDYYIAPDVGTMCVAALMTTAVTVGEKCFPDQYVENRQALKQTLSLLDAFFLRDPKWNEDVLARFKQRMGNQDAHPEKLCRGDIKALGEVYLQVDQQKLRTSVEELIAASDSPAWGTCL
;
A
#
# COMPACT_ATOMS: atom_id res chain seq x y z
N MET A 1 23.02 50.72 -44.23
CA MET A 1 22.67 52.02 -43.62
C MET A 1 21.83 51.77 -42.37
N LYS A 2 22.23 52.40 -41.25
CA LYS A 2 21.53 52.55 -39.94
C LYS A 2 21.26 51.29 -39.11
N ALA A 3 21.37 51.25 -37.78
CA ALA A 3 22.13 51.97 -36.74
C ALA A 3 21.54 51.54 -35.36
N ILE A 4 22.41 51.18 -34.42
CA ILE A 4 22.44 51.63 -33.00
C ILE A 4 21.33 51.17 -32.01
N GLY A 5 21.77 50.68 -30.84
CA GLY A 5 21.15 50.89 -29.52
C GLY A 5 21.07 49.60 -28.67
N ALA A 6 22.04 49.27 -27.81
CA ALA A 6 22.16 49.64 -26.38
C ALA A 6 20.87 49.31 -25.58
N ILE A 7 20.91 48.52 -24.50
CA ILE A 7 21.33 48.96 -23.15
C ILE A 7 21.69 47.74 -22.29
N VAL A 8 22.76 47.93 -21.52
CA VAL A 8 23.28 47.11 -20.43
C VAL A 8 22.37 47.23 -19.21
N ALA A 9 21.98 46.10 -18.60
CA ALA A 9 21.50 46.08 -17.21
C ALA A 9 22.17 44.91 -16.48
N ALA A 10 23.29 45.23 -15.84
CA ALA A 10 23.97 44.35 -14.89
C ALA A 10 23.23 44.41 -13.56
N SER A 11 22.42 43.38 -13.27
CA SER A 11 21.84 43.19 -11.94
C SER A 11 22.72 42.23 -11.15
N ALA A 12 23.62 42.82 -10.36
CA ALA A 12 24.37 42.11 -9.33
C ALA A 12 23.43 41.82 -8.14
N LEU A 13 22.89 40.60 -8.09
CA LEU A 13 22.19 40.08 -6.92
C LEU A 13 23.24 39.52 -5.95
N LEU A 14 23.47 40.27 -4.87
CA LEU A 14 24.15 39.82 -3.66
C LEU A 14 23.31 38.71 -3.02
N MET A 15 23.62 37.45 -3.30
CA MET A 15 23.08 36.33 -2.53
C MET A 15 23.81 36.27 -1.19
N ALA A 16 23.17 36.82 -0.16
CA ALA A 16 23.54 36.59 1.22
C ALA A 16 23.43 35.08 1.51
N THR A 17 24.57 34.43 1.74
CA THR A 17 24.63 33.03 2.15
C THR A 17 24.15 32.91 3.59
N TRP A 18 22.86 32.64 3.75
CA TRP A 18 22.32 32.08 4.98
C TRP A 18 22.82 30.64 5.11
N VAL A 19 23.93 30.45 5.80
CA VAL A 19 24.31 29.13 6.34
C VAL A 19 23.46 28.91 7.57
N GLY A 20 22.22 28.45 7.35
CA GLY A 20 21.44 27.84 8.42
C GLY A 20 22.11 26.53 8.79
N ALA A 21 22.54 26.41 10.04
CA ALA A 21 22.83 25.11 10.62
C ALA A 21 21.53 24.30 10.57
N GLN A 22 21.42 23.40 9.58
CA GLN A 22 20.43 22.35 9.62
C GLN A 22 20.80 21.46 10.81
N GLU A 23 20.12 21.64 11.94
CA GLU A 23 19.98 20.59 12.93
C GLU A 23 19.55 19.35 12.16
N SER A 24 20.48 18.39 12.08
CA SER A 24 20.20 17.09 11.51
C SER A 24 19.24 16.44 12.49
N ASP A 25 17.94 16.52 12.21
CA ASP A 25 16.95 15.73 12.92
C ASP A 25 17.47 14.28 12.96
N PRO A 26 17.53 13.66 14.14
CA PRO A 26 18.03 12.31 14.26
C PRO A 26 17.24 11.43 13.29
N ALA A 27 17.95 10.64 12.49
CA ALA A 27 17.34 9.70 11.56
C ALA A 27 16.28 8.88 12.32
N PRO A 28 15.05 8.74 11.81
CA PRO A 28 14.01 8.00 12.48
C PRO A 28 14.54 6.59 12.79
N THR A 29 14.61 6.28 14.07
CA THR A 29 15.03 4.96 14.55
C THR A 29 14.00 3.96 14.05
N GLN A 30 14.45 2.86 13.41
CA GLN A 30 13.63 1.83 12.77
C GLN A 30 12.72 1.01 13.71
N ASP A 31 12.46 1.52 14.92
CA ASP A 31 11.53 0.96 15.92
C ASP A 31 10.24 1.80 15.99
N GLU A 32 9.78 2.35 14.87
CA GLU A 32 8.40 2.84 14.80
C GLU A 32 7.48 1.62 14.78
N ASP A 33 6.90 1.33 15.96
CA ASP A 33 5.69 0.51 16.08
C ASP A 33 4.73 0.94 14.97
N TYR A 34 4.46 0.02 14.05
CA TYR A 34 3.58 0.25 12.92
C TYR A 34 2.15 0.46 13.46
N TYR A 35 1.83 1.70 13.81
CA TYR A 35 0.53 2.11 14.30
C TYR A 35 -0.47 2.03 13.16
N ILE A 36 -1.38 1.05 13.22
CA ILE A 36 -2.56 1.07 12.36
C ILE A 36 -3.42 2.25 12.82
N ALA A 37 -3.52 3.26 11.95
CA ALA A 37 -4.38 4.40 12.22
C ALA A 37 -5.83 3.91 12.49
N PRO A 38 -6.54 4.51 13.46
CA PRO A 38 -7.83 4.04 13.94
C PRO A 38 -8.94 4.10 12.87
N ASP A 39 -8.64 4.66 11.71
CA ASP A 39 -9.52 4.80 10.56
C ASP A 39 -9.27 3.76 9.46
N VAL A 40 -8.28 2.87 9.58
CA VAL A 40 -8.03 1.81 8.58
C VAL A 40 -9.17 0.78 8.61
N GLY A 41 -9.83 0.60 7.47
CA GLY A 41 -10.97 -0.31 7.35
C GLY A 41 -10.56 -1.74 7.02
N THR A 42 -11.18 -2.73 7.67
CA THR A 42 -11.03 -4.16 7.36
C THR A 42 -11.33 -4.50 5.90
N MET A 43 -12.29 -3.81 5.27
CA MET A 43 -12.58 -3.94 3.84
C MET A 43 -11.42 -3.47 2.97
N CYS A 44 -10.72 -2.41 3.37
CA CYS A 44 -9.59 -1.92 2.60
C CYS A 44 -8.42 -2.90 2.63
N VAL A 45 -8.04 -3.35 3.83
CA VAL A 45 -6.93 -4.30 4.00
C VAL A 45 -7.21 -5.59 3.22
N ALA A 46 -8.44 -6.11 3.28
CA ALA A 46 -8.84 -7.27 2.49
C ALA A 46 -8.69 -7.04 0.97
N ALA A 47 -9.06 -5.85 0.47
CA ALA A 47 -8.91 -5.50 -0.95
C ALA A 47 -7.44 -5.44 -1.40
N LEU A 48 -6.57 -4.80 -0.62
CA LEU A 48 -5.13 -4.69 -0.91
C LEU A 48 -4.46 -6.06 -0.87
N MET A 49 -4.72 -6.86 0.18
CA MET A 49 -4.18 -8.21 0.30
C MET A 49 -4.67 -9.14 -0.82
N THR A 50 -5.95 -9.05 -1.20
CA THR A 50 -6.47 -9.83 -2.35
C THR A 50 -5.74 -9.44 -3.63
N THR A 51 -5.53 -8.14 -3.87
CA THR A 51 -4.76 -7.65 -5.03
C THR A 51 -3.33 -8.19 -5.01
N ALA A 52 -2.66 -8.14 -3.85
CA ALA A 52 -1.31 -8.66 -3.69
C ALA A 52 -1.20 -10.17 -3.95
N VAL A 53 -2.18 -10.96 -3.49
CA VAL A 53 -2.26 -12.40 -3.81
C VAL A 53 -2.40 -12.59 -5.32
N THR A 54 -3.33 -11.89 -5.99
CA THR A 54 -3.53 -11.98 -7.44
C THR A 54 -2.25 -11.61 -8.22
N VAL A 55 -1.56 -10.54 -7.81
CA VAL A 55 -0.27 -10.13 -8.40
C VAL A 55 0.78 -11.21 -8.17
N GLY A 56 0.87 -11.76 -6.96
CA GLY A 56 1.79 -12.85 -6.65
C GLY A 56 1.55 -14.09 -7.51
N GLU A 57 0.31 -14.44 -7.80
CA GLU A 57 -0.04 -15.59 -8.65
C GLU A 57 0.28 -15.34 -10.13
N LYS A 58 -0.05 -14.15 -10.65
CA LYS A 58 0.02 -13.86 -12.09
C LYS A 58 1.36 -13.30 -12.54
N CYS A 59 2.04 -12.54 -11.68
CA CYS A 59 3.27 -11.82 -12.02
C CYS A 59 4.53 -12.47 -11.48
N PHE A 60 4.40 -13.28 -10.42
CA PHE A 60 5.51 -13.89 -9.70
C PHE A 60 5.25 -15.38 -9.38
N PRO A 61 4.81 -16.22 -10.33
CA PRO A 61 4.32 -17.57 -10.03
C PRO A 61 5.35 -18.43 -9.27
N ASP A 62 6.62 -18.33 -9.67
CA ASP A 62 7.74 -19.11 -9.11
C ASP A 62 8.53 -18.38 -8.01
N GLN A 63 8.17 -17.14 -7.69
CA GLN A 63 8.80 -16.35 -6.64
C GLN A 63 7.85 -16.17 -5.45
N TYR A 64 8.41 -15.92 -4.27
CA TYR A 64 7.64 -15.63 -3.05
C TYR A 64 6.56 -16.68 -2.71
N VAL A 65 6.78 -17.96 -3.06
CA VAL A 65 5.75 -19.01 -2.93
C VAL A 65 5.27 -19.14 -1.48
N GLU A 66 6.21 -19.19 -0.53
CA GLU A 66 5.91 -19.29 0.90
C GLU A 66 5.20 -18.02 1.40
N ASN A 67 5.72 -16.84 1.06
CA ASN A 67 5.12 -15.56 1.46
C ASN A 67 3.71 -15.39 0.88
N ARG A 68 3.46 -15.80 -0.37
CA ARG A 68 2.13 -15.78 -0.98
C ARG A 68 1.17 -16.74 -0.27
N GLN A 69 1.65 -17.90 0.15
CA GLN A 69 0.85 -18.85 0.92
C GLN A 69 0.53 -18.29 2.31
N ALA A 70 1.49 -17.69 3.00
CA ALA A 70 1.29 -17.02 4.28
C ALA A 70 0.29 -15.84 4.14
N LEU A 71 0.42 -15.03 3.09
CA LEU A 71 -0.50 -13.93 2.79
C LEU A 71 -1.93 -14.43 2.57
N LYS A 72 -2.12 -15.56 1.86
CA LYS A 72 -3.43 -16.21 1.70
C LYS A 72 -4.01 -16.69 3.03
N GLN A 73 -3.18 -17.25 3.91
CA GLN A 73 -3.60 -17.67 5.24
C GLN A 73 -4.02 -16.47 6.09
N THR A 74 -3.30 -15.35 6.04
CA THR A 74 -3.68 -14.12 6.73
C THR A 74 -4.98 -13.54 6.15
N LEU A 75 -5.14 -13.53 4.82
CA LEU A 75 -6.39 -13.10 4.17
C LEU A 75 -7.59 -13.95 4.59
N SER A 76 -7.39 -15.25 4.85
CA SER A 76 -8.47 -16.13 5.34
C SER A 76 -9.01 -15.74 6.72
N LEU A 77 -8.24 -15.01 7.54
CA LEU A 77 -8.72 -14.46 8.81
C LEU A 77 -9.77 -13.36 8.58
N LEU A 78 -9.52 -12.48 7.60
CA LEU A 78 -10.47 -11.44 7.19
C LEU A 78 -11.72 -12.05 6.56
N ASP A 79 -11.56 -13.07 5.71
CA ASP A 79 -12.68 -13.84 5.15
C ASP A 79 -13.57 -14.40 6.28
N ALA A 80 -12.97 -15.05 7.27
CA ALA A 80 -13.68 -15.60 8.42
C ALA A 80 -14.34 -14.51 9.28
N PHE A 81 -13.70 -13.35 9.43
CA PHE A 81 -14.29 -12.19 10.10
C PHE A 81 -15.52 -11.66 9.35
N PHE A 82 -15.46 -11.55 8.01
CA PHE A 82 -16.58 -11.03 7.21
C PHE A 82 -17.79 -11.94 7.33
N LEU A 83 -17.58 -13.25 7.29
CA LEU A 83 -18.65 -14.25 7.40
C LEU A 83 -19.32 -14.31 8.79
N ARG A 84 -18.84 -13.57 9.79
CA ARG A 84 -19.56 -13.39 11.07
C ARG A 84 -20.71 -12.39 10.96
N ASP A 85 -20.63 -11.45 10.02
CA ASP A 85 -21.69 -10.47 9.77
C ASP A 85 -22.76 -11.10 8.84
N PRO A 86 -24.04 -11.11 9.21
CA PRO A 86 -25.11 -11.74 8.42
C PRO A 86 -25.34 -11.12 7.04
N LYS A 87 -24.79 -9.94 6.74
CA LYS A 87 -24.82 -9.32 5.41
C LYS A 87 -23.83 -9.96 4.44
N TRP A 88 -22.86 -10.72 4.96
CA TRP A 88 -21.85 -11.40 4.18
C TRP A 88 -22.15 -12.90 4.11
N ASN A 89 -21.93 -13.44 2.93
CA ASN A 89 -21.88 -14.87 2.68
C ASN A 89 -20.75 -15.14 1.67
N GLU A 90 -20.49 -16.41 1.40
CA GLU A 90 -19.38 -16.83 0.53
C GLU A 90 -19.49 -16.20 -0.87
N ASP A 91 -20.69 -16.09 -1.43
CA ASP A 91 -20.89 -15.49 -2.76
C ASP A 91 -20.61 -13.98 -2.78
N VAL A 92 -21.06 -13.26 -1.76
CA VAL A 92 -20.78 -11.82 -1.61
C VAL A 92 -19.29 -11.59 -1.45
N LEU A 93 -18.64 -12.41 -0.62
CA LEU A 93 -17.21 -12.34 -0.38
C LEU A 93 -16.39 -12.67 -1.63
N ALA A 94 -16.79 -13.69 -2.39
CA ALA A 94 -16.17 -14.04 -3.66
C ALA A 94 -16.26 -12.88 -4.68
N ARG A 95 -17.45 -12.28 -4.84
CA ARG A 95 -17.63 -11.11 -5.74
C ARG A 95 -16.83 -9.89 -5.27
N PHE A 96 -16.71 -9.68 -3.97
CA PHE A 96 -15.86 -8.64 -3.42
C PHE A 96 -14.40 -8.87 -3.81
N LYS A 97 -13.85 -10.06 -3.56
CA LYS A 97 -12.46 -10.41 -3.91
C LYS A 97 -12.20 -10.36 -5.41
N GLN A 98 -13.14 -10.83 -6.22
CA GLN A 98 -13.06 -10.75 -7.68
C GLN A 98 -12.89 -9.31 -8.16
N ARG A 99 -13.75 -8.40 -7.68
CA ARG A 99 -13.73 -6.98 -8.09
C ARG A 99 -12.54 -6.22 -7.52
N MET A 100 -12.32 -6.33 -6.20
CA MET A 100 -11.28 -5.56 -5.53
C MET A 100 -9.88 -6.09 -5.83
N GLY A 101 -9.71 -7.41 -5.89
CA GLY A 101 -8.44 -8.07 -6.17
C GLY A 101 -8.05 -8.11 -7.64
N ASN A 102 -8.86 -7.54 -8.54
CA ASN A 102 -8.67 -7.61 -9.99
C ASN A 102 -8.40 -9.05 -10.50
N GLN A 103 -9.09 -10.06 -9.95
CA GLN A 103 -8.79 -11.48 -10.22
C GLN A 103 -8.92 -11.84 -11.71
N ASP A 104 -9.84 -11.18 -12.43
CA ASP A 104 -10.05 -11.38 -13.87
C ASP A 104 -9.17 -10.49 -14.75
N ALA A 105 -8.37 -9.59 -14.17
CA ALA A 105 -7.52 -8.72 -14.96
C ALA A 105 -6.41 -9.53 -15.65
N HIS A 106 -6.12 -9.11 -16.89
CA HIS A 106 -5.04 -9.68 -17.69
C HIS A 106 -3.67 -9.34 -17.06
N PRO A 107 -2.69 -10.27 -17.08
CA PRO A 107 -1.37 -10.02 -16.50
C PRO A 107 -0.69 -8.74 -17.00
N GLU A 108 -0.91 -8.33 -18.25
CA GLU A 108 -0.33 -7.09 -18.81
C GLU A 108 -0.73 -5.80 -18.07
N LYS A 109 -1.89 -5.80 -17.39
CA LYS A 109 -2.37 -4.70 -16.58
C LYS A 109 -1.82 -4.76 -15.15
N LEU A 110 -1.69 -5.97 -14.61
CA LEU A 110 -1.30 -6.21 -13.22
C LEU A 110 0.21 -6.17 -13.01
N CYS A 111 0.98 -6.68 -13.96
CA CYS A 111 2.42 -6.91 -13.82
C CYS A 111 3.27 -5.70 -14.21
N ARG A 112 2.73 -4.48 -14.05
CA ARG A 112 3.41 -3.21 -14.32
C ARG A 112 2.93 -2.11 -13.36
N GLY A 113 3.78 -1.09 -13.19
CA GLY A 113 3.46 0.11 -12.42
C GLY A 113 3.10 -0.18 -10.95
N ASP A 114 2.23 0.66 -10.41
CA ASP A 114 1.97 0.69 -8.97
C ASP A 114 1.26 -0.56 -8.45
N ILE A 115 0.44 -1.24 -9.28
CA ILE A 115 -0.23 -2.48 -8.89
C ILE A 115 0.79 -3.60 -8.65
N LYS A 116 1.77 -3.74 -9.55
CA LYS A 116 2.86 -4.70 -9.35
C LYS A 116 3.67 -4.34 -8.10
N ALA A 117 4.05 -3.07 -7.96
CA ALA A 117 4.85 -2.61 -6.83
C ALA A 117 4.14 -2.86 -5.49
N LEU A 118 2.84 -2.55 -5.40
CA LEU A 118 2.00 -2.84 -4.24
C LEU A 118 2.01 -4.35 -3.90
N GLY A 119 1.75 -5.20 -4.89
CA GLY A 119 1.75 -6.64 -4.66
C GLY A 119 3.11 -7.18 -4.22
N GLU A 120 4.19 -6.68 -4.81
CA GLU A 120 5.55 -7.03 -4.44
C GLU A 120 5.91 -6.61 -3.01
N VAL A 121 5.49 -5.43 -2.55
CA VAL A 121 5.65 -5.00 -1.15
C VAL A 121 4.99 -5.98 -0.19
N TYR A 122 3.72 -6.34 -0.40
CA TYR A 122 3.02 -7.29 0.46
C TYR A 122 3.63 -8.70 0.46
N LEU A 123 4.31 -9.08 -0.62
CA LEU A 123 5.02 -10.36 -0.70
C LEU A 123 6.39 -10.31 0.00
N GLN A 124 6.98 -9.12 0.19
CA GLN A 124 8.29 -8.93 0.82
C GLN A 124 8.23 -8.56 2.31
N VAL A 125 7.10 -8.05 2.80
CA VAL A 125 6.94 -7.77 4.24
C VAL A 125 7.04 -9.04 5.09
N ASP A 126 7.41 -8.85 6.36
CA ASP A 126 7.36 -9.89 7.38
C ASP A 126 5.91 -10.38 7.54
N GLN A 127 5.65 -11.62 7.10
CA GLN A 127 4.32 -12.20 7.07
C GLN A 127 3.75 -12.45 8.47
N GLN A 128 4.61 -12.66 9.47
CA GLN A 128 4.16 -12.84 10.84
C GLN A 128 3.71 -11.50 11.43
N LYS A 129 4.47 -10.41 11.20
CA LYS A 129 4.04 -9.07 11.59
C LYS A 129 2.74 -8.67 10.90
N LEU A 130 2.64 -8.88 9.59
CA LEU A 130 1.41 -8.61 8.84
C LEU A 130 0.21 -9.38 9.41
N ARG A 131 0.41 -10.65 9.77
CA ARG A 131 -0.64 -11.46 10.41
C ARG A 131 -1.09 -10.86 11.73
N THR A 132 -0.15 -10.55 12.63
CA THR A 132 -0.46 -9.94 13.93
C THR A 132 -1.26 -8.64 13.75
N SER A 133 -0.82 -7.77 12.83
CA SER A 133 -1.51 -6.53 12.50
C SER A 133 -2.96 -6.74 12.02
N VAL A 134 -3.21 -7.79 11.22
CA VAL A 134 -4.57 -8.14 10.78
C VAL A 134 -5.41 -8.68 11.94
N GLU A 135 -4.83 -9.49 12.84
CA GLU A 135 -5.52 -10.00 14.02
C GLU A 135 -5.92 -8.86 14.97
N GLU A 136 -5.04 -7.89 15.20
CA GLU A 136 -5.31 -6.68 15.99
C GLU A 136 -6.42 -5.83 15.35
N LEU A 137 -6.36 -5.60 14.04
CA LEU A 137 -7.40 -4.88 13.31
C LEU A 137 -8.77 -5.56 13.43
N ILE A 138 -8.82 -6.89 13.28
CA ILE A 138 -10.05 -7.67 13.46
C ILE A 138 -10.56 -7.55 14.90
N ALA A 139 -9.68 -7.62 15.89
CA ALA A 139 -10.06 -7.51 17.30
C ALA A 139 -10.60 -6.11 17.66
N ALA A 140 -10.10 -5.06 16.99
CA ALA A 140 -10.57 -3.68 17.16
C ALA A 140 -11.85 -3.35 16.37
N SER A 141 -12.33 -4.25 15.50
CA SER A 141 -13.44 -3.99 14.59
C SER A 141 -14.69 -4.80 14.94
N ASP A 142 -15.83 -4.13 15.11
CA ASP A 142 -17.11 -4.82 15.37
C ASP A 142 -17.75 -5.42 14.11
N SER A 143 -17.48 -4.85 12.92
CA SER A 143 -18.05 -5.32 11.65
C SER A 143 -17.17 -4.94 10.46
N PRO A 144 -17.32 -5.60 9.29
CA PRO A 144 -16.63 -5.19 8.07
C PRO A 144 -17.00 -3.76 7.67
N ALA A 145 -16.00 -2.89 7.61
CA ALA A 145 -16.18 -1.49 7.28
C ALA A 145 -15.11 -1.00 6.30
N TRP A 146 -15.52 -0.04 5.47
CA TRP A 146 -14.58 0.81 4.76
C TRP A 146 -13.95 1.80 5.74
N GLY A 147 -12.72 2.15 5.45
CA GLY A 147 -11.92 3.12 6.17
C GLY A 147 -10.87 3.68 5.23
N THR A 148 -9.85 4.35 5.76
CA THR A 148 -8.73 4.79 4.95
C THR A 148 -7.98 3.61 4.35
N CYS A 149 -7.51 3.84 3.12
CA CYS A 149 -6.79 2.88 2.30
C CYS A 149 -5.38 3.39 2.04
N LEU A 150 -4.68 3.70 3.14
CA LEU A 150 -3.51 4.59 3.17
C LEU A 150 -3.88 6.04 2.82
#